data_AF-G9MVC4-F1
#
_entry.id   AF-G9MVC4-F1
#
_cell.length_a   1.000
_cell.length_b   1.000
_cell.length_c   1.000
_cell.angle_alpha   90.00
_cell.angle_beta   90.00
_cell.angle_gamma   90.00
#
_symmetry.space_group_name_H-M   'P 1'
#
loop_
_entity.id
_entity.type
_entity.pdbx_description
1 polymer ?
#
loop_
_entity_poly.entity_id
_entity_poly.type
_entity_poly.pdbx_seq_one_letter_code
_entity_poly.pdbx_strand_id
1 'polypeptide(L)'
;MDNKFKHPLDHWGQILALVGFKKYSADDCLKTWLDLARYAREIFKAQATRRYVLGFTLAGSIMHLWNFDRVGAIGSAKADINQDGLQIVSVVLGFLYIDKQALGFDPTVITSGNKRHIEIDQEGQQKRLILGTLLSPSSGIVT
;
A
#
# COMPACT_ATOMS: atom_id res chain seq x y z
N MET A 1 -4.34 29.57 25.65
CA MET A 1 -5.55 28.80 26.02
C MET A 1 -6.61 29.22 25.00
N ASP A 2 -7.11 28.43 24.07
CA ASP A 2 -7.21 26.99 23.98
C ASP A 2 -7.12 26.46 22.55
N ASN A 3 -6.72 25.21 22.50
CA ASN A 3 -6.33 24.38 21.38
C ASN A 3 -7.54 23.61 20.84
N LYS A 4 -8.07 23.95 19.66
CA LYS A 4 -9.06 23.16 18.89
C LYS A 4 -8.89 23.56 17.42
N PHE A 5 -8.36 22.76 16.49
CA PHE A 5 -8.38 21.33 16.29
C PHE A 5 -7.04 20.92 15.67
N LYS A 6 -6.33 19.95 16.27
CA LYS A 6 -5.28 19.22 15.55
C LYS A 6 -5.94 18.54 14.37
N HIS A 7 -5.43 18.76 13.15
CA HIS A 7 -5.83 17.99 11.97
C HIS A 7 -5.88 16.50 12.33
N PRO A 8 -6.94 15.76 11.92
CA PRO A 8 -6.98 14.34 12.16
C PRO A 8 -5.73 13.72 11.52
N LEU A 9 -5.08 12.81 12.26
CA LEU A 9 -4.03 11.95 11.73
C LEU A 9 -4.46 11.48 10.34
N ASP A 10 -3.64 11.71 9.33
CA ASP A 10 -3.94 11.31 7.96
C ASP A 10 -4.18 9.79 7.93
N HIS A 11 -5.46 9.40 7.82
CA HIS A 11 -5.94 8.02 7.86
C HIS A 11 -5.18 7.07 6.92
N TRP A 12 -4.67 7.59 5.80
CA TRP A 12 -3.86 6.85 4.83
C TRP A 12 -2.58 6.25 5.45
N GLY A 13 -2.04 6.86 6.51
CA GLY A 13 -0.86 6.37 7.22
C GLY A 13 -1.05 5.03 7.95
N GLN A 14 -2.31 4.63 8.17
CA GLN A 14 -2.65 3.39 8.88
C GLN A 14 -3.10 2.26 7.93
N ILE A 15 -3.30 2.54 6.64
CA ILE A 15 -3.82 1.57 5.69
C ILE A 15 -2.72 0.59 5.25
N LEU A 16 -2.98 -0.71 5.40
CA LEU A 16 -2.03 -1.76 5.07
C LEU A 16 -2.28 -2.41 3.70
N ALA A 17 -3.52 -2.43 3.23
CA ALA A 17 -3.87 -3.01 1.93
C ALA A 17 -5.10 -2.31 1.36
N LEU A 18 -5.28 -2.40 0.04
CA LEU A 18 -6.44 -1.85 -0.66
C LEU A 18 -7.48 -2.93 -0.92
N VAL A 19 -8.76 -2.58 -0.73
CA VAL A 19 -9.87 -3.43 -1.12
C VAL A 19 -10.93 -2.58 -1.83
N GLY A 20 -11.31 -2.98 -3.04
CA GLY A 20 -12.38 -2.34 -3.80
C GLY A 20 -13.55 -3.27 -4.04
N PHE A 21 -14.76 -2.81 -3.75
CA PHE A 21 -16.00 -3.56 -4.01
C PHE A 21 -16.86 -2.82 -5.03
N LYS A 22 -17.35 -3.53 -6.04
CA LYS A 22 -18.35 -3.01 -6.99
C LYS A 22 -19.36 -4.09 -7.38
N LYS A 23 -20.50 -3.65 -7.92
CA LYS A 23 -21.40 -4.54 -8.67
C LYS A 23 -20.73 -4.91 -10.01
N TYR A 24 -21.15 -6.02 -10.61
CA TYR A 24 -20.53 -6.48 -11.86
C TYR A 24 -21.06 -5.68 -13.06
N SER A 25 -20.16 -4.95 -13.74
CA SER A 25 -20.33 -4.54 -15.14
C SER A 25 -18.96 -4.40 -15.82
N ALA A 26 -18.91 -4.49 -17.15
CA ALA A 26 -17.66 -4.36 -17.90
C ALA A 26 -16.98 -2.99 -17.71
N ASP A 27 -17.79 -1.92 -17.66
CA ASP A 27 -17.33 -0.55 -17.36
C ASP A 27 -16.81 -0.41 -15.94
N ASP A 28 -17.33 -1.20 -14.99
CA ASP A 28 -16.91 -1.14 -13.60
C ASP A 28 -15.48 -1.64 -13.43
N CYS A 29 -15.01 -2.59 -14.23
CA CYS A 29 -13.67 -3.17 -14.04
C CYS A 29 -12.54 -2.14 -14.23
N LEU A 30 -12.63 -1.31 -15.30
CA LEU A 30 -11.64 -0.25 -15.56
C LEU A 30 -11.74 0.89 -14.54
N LYS A 31 -12.97 1.29 -14.20
CA LYS A 31 -13.23 2.34 -13.19
C LYS A 31 -12.73 1.93 -11.80
N THR A 32 -12.88 0.66 -11.43
CA THR A 32 -12.43 0.14 -10.13
C THR A 32 -10.92 0.15 -10.01
N TRP A 33 -10.22 -0.23 -11.07
CA TRP A 33 -8.76 -0.14 -11.14
C TRP A 33 -8.28 1.30 -10.90
N LEU A 34 -8.86 2.28 -11.60
CA LEU A 34 -8.51 3.70 -11.45
C LEU A 34 -8.79 4.23 -10.04
N ASP A 35 -9.89 3.81 -9.42
CA ASP A 35 -10.19 4.17 -8.03
C ASP A 35 -9.11 3.63 -7.07
N LEU A 36 -8.67 2.37 -7.23
CA LEU A 36 -7.60 1.80 -6.41
C LEU A 36 -6.26 2.48 -6.65
N ALA A 37 -5.93 2.79 -7.90
CA ALA A 37 -4.74 3.55 -8.27
C ALA A 37 -4.67 4.90 -7.51
N ARG A 38 -5.81 5.61 -7.45
CA ARG A 38 -5.92 6.86 -6.69
C ARG A 38 -5.67 6.64 -5.20
N TYR A 39 -6.21 5.58 -4.61
CA TYR A 39 -5.97 5.27 -3.20
C TYR A 39 -4.53 4.83 -2.92
N ALA A 40 -3.92 4.04 -3.80
CA ALA A 40 -2.50 3.67 -3.70
C ALA A 40 -1.62 4.92 -3.69
N ARG A 41 -1.93 5.91 -4.54
CA ARG A 41 -1.23 7.20 -4.55
C ARG A 41 -1.32 7.94 -3.22
N GLU A 42 -2.49 8.00 -2.59
CA GLU A 42 -2.63 8.65 -1.28
C GLU A 42 -1.89 7.86 -0.17
N ILE A 43 -1.88 6.53 -0.23
CA ILE A 43 -1.04 5.70 0.66
C ILE A 43 0.44 6.01 0.46
N PHE A 44 0.94 6.10 -0.78
CA PHE A 44 2.35 6.42 -1.03
C PHE A 44 2.75 7.80 -0.49
N LYS A 45 1.85 8.79 -0.54
CA LYS A 45 2.09 10.11 0.08
C LYS A 45 2.19 10.00 1.60
N ALA A 46 1.27 9.29 2.25
CA ALA A 46 1.26 9.15 3.70
C ALA A 46 2.35 8.19 4.22
N GLN A 47 2.78 7.22 3.40
CA GLN A 47 3.73 6.17 3.71
C GLN A 47 4.91 6.20 2.72
N ALA A 48 5.69 7.28 2.77
CA ALA A 48 6.76 7.56 1.81
C ALA A 48 7.88 6.49 1.72
N THR A 49 7.94 5.56 2.67
CA THR A 49 8.91 4.44 2.72
C THR A 49 8.33 3.13 2.18
N ARG A 50 7.09 3.16 1.65
CA ARG A 50 6.46 2.03 1.01
C ARG A 50 7.02 1.84 -0.41
N ARG A 51 7.41 0.61 -0.73
CA ARG A 51 7.91 0.16 -2.04
C ARG A 51 6.75 -0.18 -2.98
N TYR A 52 5.73 -0.85 -2.46
CA TYR A 52 4.51 -1.21 -3.17
C TYR A 52 3.33 -1.34 -2.20
N VAL A 53 2.10 -1.32 -2.73
CA VAL A 53 0.84 -1.51 -2.02
C VAL A 53 0.08 -2.65 -2.66
N LEU A 54 -0.21 -3.68 -1.86
CA LEU A 54 -1.03 -4.80 -2.29
C LEU A 54 -2.51 -4.49 -2.08
N GLY A 55 -3.34 -5.08 -2.92
CA GLY A 55 -4.79 -5.03 -2.74
C GLY A 55 -5.53 -5.99 -3.64
N PHE A 56 -6.85 -5.94 -3.58
CA PHE A 56 -7.70 -6.67 -4.52
C PHE A 56 -8.99 -5.93 -4.79
N THR A 57 -9.61 -6.28 -5.90
CA THR A 57 -10.96 -5.84 -6.26
C THR A 57 -11.90 -7.03 -6.29
N LEU A 58 -13.13 -6.84 -5.84
CA LEU A 58 -14.23 -7.78 -5.98
C LEU A 58 -15.38 -7.09 -6.72
N ALA A 59 -15.58 -7.47 -7.98
CA ALA A 59 -16.67 -6.98 -8.83
C ALA A 59 -17.67 -8.12 -9.06
N GLY A 60 -18.79 -8.09 -8.36
CA GLY A 60 -19.66 -9.29 -8.25
C GLY A 60 -18.89 -10.44 -7.60
N SER A 61 -18.78 -11.58 -8.27
CA SER A 61 -17.98 -12.72 -7.81
C SER A 61 -16.55 -12.74 -8.36
N ILE A 62 -16.20 -11.79 -9.22
CA ILE A 62 -14.89 -11.77 -9.86
C ILE A 62 -13.89 -11.00 -8.99
N MET A 63 -12.92 -11.72 -8.44
CA MET A 63 -11.79 -11.19 -7.69
C MET A 63 -10.57 -11.00 -8.60
N HIS A 64 -9.80 -9.95 -8.33
CA HIS A 64 -8.54 -9.66 -9.01
C HIS A 64 -7.56 -9.04 -8.01
N LEU A 65 -6.38 -9.66 -7.82
CA LEU A 65 -5.33 -9.15 -6.95
C LEU A 65 -4.48 -8.13 -7.70
N TRP A 66 -3.96 -7.15 -6.97
CA TRP A 66 -3.18 -6.05 -7.52
C TRP A 66 -1.93 -5.79 -6.67
N ASN A 67 -0.83 -5.53 -7.35
CA ASN A 67 0.39 -5.00 -6.76
C ASN A 67 0.69 -3.62 -7.39
N PHE A 68 0.45 -2.55 -6.64
CA PHE A 68 0.72 -1.19 -7.06
C PHE A 68 2.11 -0.77 -6.61
N ASP A 69 2.91 -0.21 -7.51
CA ASP A 69 4.15 0.49 -7.17
C ASP A 69 4.06 1.96 -7.62
N ARG A 70 5.20 2.67 -7.64
CA ARG A 70 5.22 4.10 -8.02
C ARG A 70 5.16 4.35 -9.53
N VAL A 71 5.23 3.29 -10.33
CA VAL A 71 5.28 3.33 -11.80
C VAL A 71 3.99 2.77 -12.40
N GLY A 72 3.22 1.97 -11.66
CA GLY A 72 1.91 1.50 -12.07
C GLY A 72 1.40 0.37 -11.18
N ALA A 73 0.74 -0.63 -11.79
CA ALA A 73 0.49 -1.89 -11.10
C ALA A 73 0.46 -3.08 -12.04
N ILE A 74 0.56 -4.24 -11.41
CA ILE A 74 0.42 -5.54 -12.02
C ILE A 74 -0.76 -6.26 -11.35
N GLY A 75 -1.64 -6.82 -12.17
CA GLY A 75 -2.80 -7.60 -11.74
C GLY A 75 -2.59 -9.10 -11.89
N SER A 76 -3.23 -9.90 -11.03
CA SER A 76 -3.27 -11.36 -11.17
C SER A 76 -4.20 -11.84 -12.30
N ALA A 77 -4.32 -13.15 -12.50
CA ALA A 77 -5.50 -13.67 -13.19
C ALA A 77 -6.76 -13.32 -12.39
N LYS A 78 -7.89 -13.14 -13.09
CA LYS A 78 -9.20 -13.01 -12.46
C LYS A 78 -9.66 -14.36 -11.94
N ALA A 79 -10.35 -14.35 -10.81
CA ALA A 79 -10.89 -15.55 -10.18
C ALA A 79 -12.37 -15.37 -9.84
N ASP A 80 -13.18 -16.40 -10.07
CA ASP A 80 -14.56 -16.42 -9.61
C ASP A 80 -14.62 -17.06 -8.22
N ILE A 81 -14.88 -16.24 -7.20
CA ILE A 81 -14.90 -16.70 -5.79
C ILE A 81 -16.05 -17.66 -5.49
N ASN A 82 -17.07 -17.73 -6.36
CA ASN A 82 -18.14 -18.70 -6.21
C ASN A 82 -17.72 -20.09 -6.71
N GLN A 83 -16.73 -20.16 -7.59
CA GLN A 83 -16.15 -21.41 -8.08
C GLN A 83 -14.97 -21.86 -7.20
N ASP A 84 -14.17 -20.90 -6.72
CA ASP A 84 -13.05 -21.12 -5.82
C ASP A 84 -13.11 -20.19 -4.60
N GLY A 85 -13.96 -20.55 -3.64
CA GLY A 85 -14.10 -19.80 -2.38
C GLY A 85 -12.86 -19.86 -1.48
N LEU A 86 -11.98 -20.85 -1.67
CA LEU A 86 -10.73 -20.93 -0.91
C LEU A 86 -9.81 -19.78 -1.27
N GLN A 87 -9.87 -19.28 -2.50
CA GLN A 87 -9.00 -18.19 -2.94
C GLN A 87 -9.26 -16.89 -2.17
N ILE A 88 -10.52 -16.48 -1.96
CA ILE A 88 -10.83 -15.28 -1.19
C ILE A 88 -10.43 -15.43 0.28
N VAL A 89 -10.68 -16.60 0.88
CA VAL A 89 -10.24 -16.89 2.25
C VAL A 89 -8.73 -16.81 2.36
N SER A 90 -8.01 -17.40 1.41
CA SER A 90 -6.54 -17.39 1.38
C SER A 90 -5.97 -15.98 1.23
N VAL A 91 -6.59 -15.13 0.39
CA VAL A 91 -6.19 -13.73 0.23
C VAL A 91 -6.39 -12.95 1.53
N VAL A 92 -7.56 -13.07 2.16
CA VAL A 92 -7.85 -12.39 3.43
C VAL A 92 -6.90 -12.84 4.54
N LEU A 93 -6.70 -14.16 4.69
CA LEU A 93 -5.71 -14.69 5.64
C LEU A 93 -4.30 -14.20 5.31
N GLY A 94 -3.94 -14.20 4.03
CA GLY A 94 -2.67 -13.66 3.54
C GLY A 94 -2.43 -12.24 4.05
N PHE A 95 -3.38 -11.33 3.87
CA PHE A 95 -3.28 -9.96 4.39
C PHE A 95 -3.21 -9.84 5.91
N LEU A 96 -3.82 -10.77 6.65
CA LEU A 96 -3.78 -10.78 8.11
C LEU A 96 -2.45 -11.29 8.68
N TYR A 97 -1.78 -12.22 7.99
CA TYR A 97 -0.56 -12.88 8.49
C TYR A 97 0.74 -12.36 7.88
N ILE A 98 0.68 -11.72 6.71
CA ILE A 98 1.87 -11.21 6.02
C ILE A 98 2.53 -10.09 6.83
N ASP A 99 3.87 -10.11 6.89
CA ASP A 99 4.62 -9.11 7.63
C ASP A 99 4.70 -7.75 6.89
N LYS A 100 5.26 -6.75 7.55
CA LYS A 100 5.44 -5.41 6.97
C LYS A 100 6.32 -5.43 5.71
N GLN A 101 7.39 -6.20 5.69
CA GLN A 101 8.29 -6.23 4.54
C GLN A 101 7.57 -6.76 3.30
N ALA A 102 6.81 -7.83 3.46
CA ALA A 102 6.05 -8.47 2.41
C ALA A 102 4.77 -7.67 2.04
N LEU A 103 4.25 -6.83 2.94
CA LEU A 103 3.30 -5.75 2.62
C LEU A 103 3.92 -4.58 1.84
N GLY A 104 5.23 -4.61 1.58
CA GLY A 104 5.91 -3.60 0.78
C GLY A 104 6.52 -2.46 1.58
N PHE A 105 6.57 -2.52 2.91
CA PHE A 105 7.43 -1.60 3.67
C PHE A 105 8.91 -1.91 3.36
N ASP A 106 9.72 -0.85 3.27
CA ASP A 106 11.16 -0.99 3.09
C ASP A 106 11.83 -1.46 4.40
N PRO A 107 12.44 -2.66 4.44
CA PRO A 107 13.08 -3.17 5.65
C PRO A 107 14.35 -2.41 6.02
N THR A 108 14.95 -1.66 5.09
CA THR A 108 16.15 -0.86 5.36
C THR A 108 15.85 0.41 6.13
N VAL A 109 14.58 0.84 6.16
CA VAL A 109 14.15 2.04 6.87
C VAL A 109 13.65 1.70 8.27
N ILE A 110 14.47 2.03 9.26
CA ILE A 110 14.21 1.78 10.67
C ILE A 110 13.52 3.00 11.29
N THR A 111 12.41 2.76 11.99
CA THR A 111 11.70 3.80 12.76
C THR A 111 11.96 3.61 14.25
N SER A 112 12.53 4.62 14.90
CA SER A 112 12.81 4.64 16.34
C SER A 112 12.24 5.92 16.94
N GLY A 113 11.11 5.79 17.64
CA GLY A 113 10.33 6.94 18.10
C GLY A 113 9.89 7.80 16.93
N ASN A 114 10.21 9.10 16.96
CA ASN A 114 9.87 10.05 15.89
C ASN A 114 10.96 10.17 14.82
N LYS A 115 12.01 9.34 14.86
CA LYS A 115 13.12 9.39 13.90
C LYS A 115 13.09 8.18 12.98
N ARG A 116 13.37 8.40 11.70
CA ARG A 116 13.57 7.36 10.69
C ARG A 116 15.03 7.39 10.25
N HIS A 117 15.62 6.23 10.03
CA HIS A 117 17.01 6.14 9.59
C HIS A 117 17.29 4.85 8.83
N ILE A 118 18.42 4.83 8.11
CA ILE A 118 18.98 3.65 7.46
C ILE A 118 20.33 3.38 8.11
N GLU A 119 20.60 2.12 8.44
CA GLU A 119 21.91 1.68 8.94
C GLU A 119 22.73 1.14 7.77
N ILE A 120 23.99 1.59 7.68
CA ILE A 120 24.92 1.24 6.60
C ILE A 120 26.26 0.89 7.23
N ASP A 121 26.83 -0.24 6.83
CA ASP A 121 28.22 -0.57 7.13
C ASP A 121 29.13 0.11 6.09
N GLN A 122 30.05 0.94 6.56
CA GLN A 122 31.13 1.50 5.75
C GLN A 122 32.46 1.17 6.41
N GLU A 123 33.24 0.32 5.74
CA GLU A 123 34.59 -0.07 6.17
C GLU A 123 34.63 -0.68 7.60
N GLY A 124 33.60 -1.46 7.95
CA GLY A 124 33.47 -2.08 9.28
C GLY A 124 32.94 -1.11 10.35
N GLN A 125 32.58 0.12 9.97
CA GLN A 125 31.94 1.08 10.85
C GLN A 125 30.45 1.22 10.52
N GLN A 126 29.60 0.99 11.53
CA GLN A 126 28.17 1.22 11.42
C GLN A 126 27.87 2.72 11.42
N LYS A 127 27.27 3.21 10.33
CA LYS A 127 26.82 4.58 10.16
C LYS A 127 25.30 4.64 10.02
N ARG A 128 24.71 5.76 10.44
CA ARG A 128 23.27 6.02 10.36
C ARG A 128 22.98 7.19 9.44
N LEU A 129 22.20 6.96 8.40
CA LEU A 129 21.60 8.02 7.59
C LEU A 129 20.25 8.40 8.19
N ILE A 130 20.17 9.58 8.79
CA ILE A 130 18.91 10.08 9.36
C ILE A 130 18.03 10.62 8.24
N LEU A 131 16.85 10.02 8.07
CA LEU A 131 15.85 10.50 7.12
C LEU A 131 15.11 11.69 7.75
N GLY A 132 15.38 12.88 7.24
CA GLY A 132 14.73 14.11 7.63
C GLY A 132 13.27 14.21 7.16
N THR A 133 12.73 15.43 7.18
CA THR A 133 11.34 15.72 6.80
C THR A 133 11.13 15.89 5.30
N LEU A 134 12.16 16.29 4.54
CA LEU A 134 12.01 16.59 3.11
C LEU A 134 12.35 15.39 2.23
N LEU A 135 11.52 14.34 2.29
CA LEU A 135 11.35 13.47 1.12
C LEU A 135 10.29 14.16 0.27
N SER A 136 10.71 14.94 -0.73
CA SER A 136 9.75 15.40 -1.73
C SER A 136 9.19 14.16 -2.43
N PRO A 137 7.86 14.04 -2.57
CA PRO A 137 7.33 13.02 -3.44
C PRO A 137 7.89 13.31 -4.84
N SER A 138 8.62 12.36 -5.42
CA SER A 138 8.76 12.36 -6.86
C SER A 138 7.35 12.22 -7.44
N SER A 139 7.08 12.86 -8.57
CA SER A 139 5.84 12.67 -9.32
C SER A 139 5.81 11.23 -9.87
N GLY A 140 5.55 10.26 -9.00
CA GLY A 140 5.27 8.88 -9.34
C GLY A 140 3.88 8.82 -9.97
N ILE A 141 3.81 8.23 -11.16
CA ILE A 141 2.57 8.07 -11.91
C ILE A 141 1.93 6.78 -11.42
N VAL A 142 0.92 6.91 -10.56
CA VAL A 142 -0.13 5.89 -10.48
C VAL A 142 -1.30 6.49 -11.25
N THR A 143 -1.32 6.25 -12.57
CA THR A 143 -2.44 6.57 -13.48
C THR A 143 -3.66 5.74 -13.14
#